data_AF-A0A7C7V3F5-F1
#
_entry.id   AF-A0A7C7V3F5-F1
#
_cell.length_a   1.000
_cell.length_b   1.000
_cell.length_c   1.000
_cell.angle_alpha   90.00
_cell.angle_beta   90.00
_cell.angle_gamma   90.00
#
_symmetry.space_group_name_H-M   'P 1'
#
loop_
_entity.id
_entity.type
_entity.pdbx_description
1 polymer ?
#
loop_
_entity_poly.entity_id
_entity_poly.type
_entity_poly.pdbx_seq_one_letter_code
_entity_poly.pdbx_strand_id
1 'polypeptide(L)'
;MDNSCPCRYFAALAVVAVLAAPAAAQQCLDELCVTILRNNCWPKPFATPERHAVRLPFHLMIHNGWRRQNMLDEHHFQPDTTELTEAGKLKIKWILQQAPRQHRTIYVRVGDTPGETAARMEAVQQHALQLASHDKLPPILQTTVSSPGWPARQVDTIGRKFESAIPDPVLPASSGDGESSQ
;
A
#
# COMPACT_ATOMS: atom_id res chain seq x y z
N MET A 1 -4.04 -19.02 70.26
CA MET A 1 -5.21 -19.56 69.54
C MET A 1 -4.71 -20.09 68.22
N ASP A 2 -4.43 -21.38 68.21
CA ASP A 2 -4.26 -22.17 66.99
C ASP A 2 -5.51 -22.08 66.13
N ASN A 3 -5.35 -22.10 64.80
CA ASN A 3 -6.28 -22.79 63.90
C ASN A 3 -5.60 -23.06 62.55
N SER A 4 -5.24 -24.33 62.40
CA SER A 4 -4.62 -24.99 61.27
C SER A 4 -5.41 -24.81 59.97
N CYS A 5 -4.72 -24.41 58.89
CA CYS A 5 -5.26 -24.29 57.54
C CYS A 5 -5.15 -25.65 56.80
N PRO A 6 -6.22 -26.17 56.17
CA PRO A 6 -6.30 -27.54 55.65
C PRO A 6 -5.61 -27.70 54.28
N CYS A 7 -4.31 -27.41 54.19
CA CYS A 7 -3.54 -27.58 52.93
C CYS A 7 -2.85 -28.96 52.80
N ARG A 8 -2.98 -29.85 53.78
CA ARG A 8 -2.17 -31.10 53.82
C ARG A 8 -2.75 -32.26 53.01
N TYR A 9 -4.04 -32.24 52.64
CA TYR A 9 -4.68 -33.35 51.92
C TYR A 9 -4.66 -33.21 50.40
N PHE A 10 -4.58 -31.99 49.85
CA PHE A 10 -4.49 -31.79 48.39
C PHE A 10 -3.08 -32.04 47.81
N ALA A 11 -2.04 -31.98 48.66
CA ALA A 11 -0.68 -32.32 48.24
C ALA A 11 -0.50 -33.82 47.93
N ALA A 12 -1.25 -34.70 48.60
CA ALA A 12 -1.08 -36.15 48.44
C ALA A 12 -1.62 -36.68 47.10
N LEU A 13 -2.69 -36.08 46.56
CA LEU A 13 -3.26 -36.49 45.26
C LEU A 13 -2.46 -35.94 44.07
N ALA A 14 -1.84 -34.75 44.21
CA ALA A 14 -1.00 -34.19 43.17
C ALA A 14 0.35 -34.93 43.03
N VAL A 15 0.92 -35.44 44.14
CA VAL A 15 2.21 -36.19 44.09
C VAL A 15 2.04 -37.56 43.44
N VAL A 16 0.88 -38.22 43.55
CA VAL A 16 0.63 -39.51 42.89
C VAL A 16 0.42 -39.36 41.38
N ALA A 17 -0.14 -38.23 40.92
CA ALA A 17 -0.28 -37.97 39.48
C ALA A 17 1.07 -37.64 38.79
N VAL A 18 2.05 -37.11 39.52
CA VAL A 18 3.40 -36.82 38.99
C VAL A 18 4.18 -38.10 38.67
N LEU A 19 3.85 -39.25 39.28
CA LEU A 19 4.52 -40.53 39.03
C LEU A 19 3.98 -41.29 37.81
N ALA A 20 2.82 -40.94 37.27
CA ALA A 20 2.21 -41.65 36.14
C ALA A 20 2.56 -41.07 34.76
N ALA A 21 3.01 -39.81 34.68
CA ALA A 21 3.40 -39.16 33.44
C ALA A 21 4.40 -38.01 33.70
N PRO A 22 5.67 -38.30 34.05
CA PRO A 22 6.67 -37.29 34.38
C PRO A 22 6.89 -36.29 33.25
N ALA A 23 6.70 -36.72 32.00
CA ALA A 23 6.80 -35.86 30.82
C ALA A 23 5.71 -34.77 30.79
N ALA A 24 4.47 -35.10 31.16
CA ALA A 24 3.35 -34.14 31.14
C ALA A 24 3.46 -33.12 32.29
N ALA A 25 3.94 -33.54 33.46
CA ALA A 25 4.19 -32.66 34.59
C ALA A 25 5.34 -31.67 34.30
N GLN A 26 6.43 -32.14 33.69
CA GLN A 26 7.55 -31.30 33.29
C GLN A 26 7.13 -30.26 32.24
N GLN A 27 6.38 -30.68 31.21
CA GLN A 27 5.82 -29.78 30.21
C GLN A 27 4.94 -28.69 30.82
N CYS A 28 4.10 -29.03 31.80
CA CYS A 28 3.24 -28.07 32.48
C CYS A 28 4.04 -27.01 33.25
N LEU A 29 5.11 -27.41 33.94
CA LEU A 29 5.99 -26.49 34.68
C LEU A 29 6.79 -25.59 33.73
N ASP A 30 7.30 -26.15 32.64
CA ASP A 30 8.02 -25.40 31.62
C ASP A 30 7.10 -24.32 30.99
N GLU A 31 5.87 -24.69 30.60
CA GLU A 31 4.86 -23.76 30.06
C GLU A 31 4.46 -22.67 31.07
N LEU A 32 4.31 -23.03 32.35
CA LEU A 32 4.02 -22.06 33.40
C LEU A 32 5.18 -21.06 33.60
N CYS A 33 6.42 -21.55 33.60
CA CYS A 33 7.61 -20.71 33.72
C CYS A 33 7.72 -19.76 32.53
N VAL A 34 7.54 -20.25 31.30
CA VAL A 34 7.50 -19.42 30.09
C VAL A 34 6.41 -18.36 30.19
N THR A 35 5.21 -18.73 30.66
CA THR A 35 4.09 -17.81 30.81
C THR A 35 4.36 -16.71 31.85
N ILE A 36 4.94 -17.05 33.01
CA ILE A 36 5.30 -16.08 34.05
C ILE A 36 6.38 -15.12 33.55
N LEU A 37 7.45 -15.65 32.93
CA LEU A 37 8.51 -14.83 32.35
C LEU A 37 7.97 -13.89 31.26
N ARG A 38 7.07 -14.40 30.40
CA ARG A 38 6.42 -13.63 29.34
C ARG A 38 5.53 -12.51 29.89
N ASN A 39 4.75 -12.77 30.94
CA ASN A 39 3.91 -11.77 31.60
C ASN A 39 4.77 -10.68 32.26
N ASN A 40 5.89 -11.04 32.90
CA ASN A 40 6.82 -10.07 33.48
C ASN A 40 7.52 -9.21 32.42
N CYS A 41 7.64 -9.70 31.18
CA CYS A 41 8.22 -8.95 30.07
C CYS A 41 7.17 -8.13 29.29
N TRP A 42 5.87 -8.26 29.59
CA TRP A 42 4.82 -7.51 28.92
C TRP A 42 5.03 -5.99 29.14
N PRO A 43 4.87 -5.15 28.09
CA PRO A 43 4.42 -5.43 26.72
C PRO A 43 5.56 -5.57 25.69
N LYS A 44 6.83 -5.43 26.09
CA LYS A 44 7.96 -5.21 25.17
C LYS A 44 8.15 -6.27 24.07
N PRO A 45 8.01 -7.59 24.31
CA PRO A 45 8.21 -8.59 23.25
C PRO A 45 7.11 -8.59 22.19
N PHE A 46 5.92 -8.05 22.50
CA PHE A 46 4.78 -8.01 21.57
C PHE A 46 4.67 -6.68 20.85
N ALA A 47 5.02 -5.58 21.52
CA ALA A 47 4.88 -4.24 20.96
C ALA A 47 5.68 -4.03 19.66
N THR A 48 6.89 -4.58 19.55
CA THR A 48 7.72 -4.46 18.34
C THR A 48 7.13 -5.21 17.14
N PRO A 49 6.86 -6.53 17.21
CA PRO A 49 6.28 -7.26 16.09
C PRO A 49 4.90 -6.72 15.71
N GLU A 50 4.07 -6.31 16.66
CA GLU A 50 2.77 -5.69 16.37
C GLU A 50 2.91 -4.37 15.60
N ARG A 51 3.83 -3.49 16.02
CA ARG A 51 4.09 -2.24 15.27
C ARG A 51 4.57 -2.51 13.86
N HIS A 52 5.41 -3.53 13.65
CA HIS A 52 5.82 -3.95 12.31
C HIS A 52 4.63 -4.51 11.52
N ALA A 53 3.82 -5.38 12.12
CA ALA A 53 2.63 -5.96 11.48
C ALA A 53 1.64 -4.88 11.02
N VAL A 54 1.44 -3.82 11.82
CA VAL A 54 0.59 -2.68 11.44
C VAL A 54 1.22 -1.84 10.32
N ARG A 55 2.54 -1.67 10.29
CA ARG A 55 3.23 -0.84 9.28
C ARG A 55 3.38 -1.54 7.92
N LEU A 56 3.57 -2.86 7.92
CA LEU A 56 3.84 -3.65 6.70
C LEU A 56 2.82 -3.43 5.57
N PRO A 57 1.50 -3.47 5.84
CA PRO A 57 0.49 -3.18 4.80
C PRO A 57 0.67 -1.81 4.15
N PHE A 58 1.02 -0.77 4.91
CA PHE A 58 1.24 0.57 4.36
C PHE A 58 2.42 0.62 3.40
N HIS A 59 3.51 -0.08 3.71
CA HIS A 59 4.65 -0.17 2.78
C HIS A 59 4.24 -0.84 1.46
N LEU A 60 3.42 -1.90 1.53
CA LEU A 60 2.89 -2.56 0.33
C LEU A 60 1.94 -1.65 -0.45
N MET A 61 1.09 -0.91 0.23
CA MET A 61 0.19 0.07 -0.40
C MET A 61 0.97 1.19 -1.10
N ILE A 62 2.01 1.72 -0.46
CA ILE A 62 2.89 2.74 -1.05
C ILE A 62 3.59 2.18 -2.29
N HIS A 63 4.16 0.97 -2.19
CA HIS A 63 4.83 0.33 -3.32
C HIS A 63 3.86 0.08 -4.49
N ASN A 64 2.65 -0.41 -4.22
CA ASN A 64 1.62 -0.61 -5.23
C ASN A 64 1.13 0.71 -5.84
N GLY A 65 1.03 1.77 -5.04
CA GLY A 65 0.71 3.12 -5.50
C GLY A 65 1.77 3.64 -6.48
N TRP A 66 3.05 3.49 -6.15
CA TRP A 66 4.15 3.84 -7.06
C TRP A 66 4.19 2.98 -8.31
N ARG A 67 3.99 1.66 -8.17
CA ARG A 67 3.90 0.75 -9.33
C ARG A 67 2.82 1.20 -10.30
N ARG A 68 1.64 1.55 -9.79
CA ARG A 68 0.53 2.05 -10.60
C ARG A 68 0.85 3.43 -11.20
N GLN A 69 1.42 4.34 -10.43
CA GLN A 69 1.76 5.68 -10.90
C GLN A 69 2.83 5.64 -12.00
N ASN A 70 3.77 4.71 -11.95
CA ASN A 70 4.88 4.60 -12.90
C ASN A 70 4.62 3.56 -14.00
N MET A 71 3.36 3.17 -14.18
CA MET A 71 2.96 2.24 -15.22
C MET A 71 2.57 2.97 -16.51
N LEU A 72 3.06 2.46 -17.62
CA LEU A 72 2.67 2.81 -18.98
C LEU A 72 1.63 1.80 -19.47
N ASP A 73 0.41 2.30 -19.60
CA ASP A 73 -0.78 1.60 -20.08
C ASP A 73 -1.03 1.88 -21.57
N GLU A 74 -2.04 1.26 -22.19
CA GLU A 74 -2.35 1.34 -23.64
C GLU A 74 -2.36 2.75 -24.19
N HIS A 75 -2.99 3.68 -23.49
CA HIS A 75 -3.14 5.06 -23.93
C HIS A 75 -1.82 5.83 -24.01
N HIS A 76 -0.72 5.28 -23.49
CA HIS A 76 0.61 5.83 -23.67
C HIS A 76 1.27 5.37 -24.98
N PHE A 77 0.69 4.39 -25.67
CA PHE A 77 1.14 3.86 -26.94
C PHE A 77 0.13 4.20 -28.04
N GLN A 78 0.63 4.37 -29.26
CA GLN A 78 -0.23 4.48 -30.43
C GLN A 78 -0.82 3.10 -30.75
N PRO A 79 -2.14 3.01 -31.04
CA PRO A 79 -2.82 1.73 -31.24
C PRO A 79 -2.29 0.97 -32.47
N ASP A 80 -1.85 1.68 -33.51
CA ASP A 80 -1.45 1.07 -34.78
C ASP A 80 0.05 0.77 -34.89
N THR A 81 0.91 1.55 -34.21
CA THR A 81 2.36 1.57 -34.45
C THR A 81 3.19 1.14 -33.24
N THR A 82 2.59 0.90 -32.08
CA THR A 82 3.28 0.58 -30.80
C THR A 82 4.29 1.63 -30.33
N GLU A 83 4.35 2.77 -31.01
CA GLU A 83 5.21 3.89 -30.66
C GLU A 83 4.67 4.65 -29.44
N LEU A 84 5.58 5.32 -28.73
CA LEU A 84 5.21 6.18 -27.61
C LEU A 84 4.47 7.43 -28.08
N THR A 85 3.28 7.64 -27.51
CA THR A 85 2.57 8.92 -27.60
C THR A 85 3.29 10.01 -26.82
N GLU A 86 2.93 11.28 -27.06
CA GLU A 86 3.44 12.40 -26.26
C GLU A 86 3.13 12.25 -24.76
N ALA A 87 1.97 11.70 -24.41
CA ALA A 87 1.62 11.38 -23.03
C ALA A 87 2.61 10.35 -22.42
N GLY A 88 2.95 9.30 -23.17
CA GLY A 88 3.97 8.32 -22.78
C GLY A 88 5.35 8.93 -22.58
N LYS A 89 5.80 9.76 -23.51
CA LYS A 89 7.10 10.46 -23.43
C LYS A 89 7.19 11.38 -22.21
N LEU A 90 6.16 12.20 -21.98
CA LEU A 90 6.08 13.08 -20.82
C LEU A 90 6.06 12.29 -19.50
N LYS A 91 5.37 11.15 -19.48
CA LYS A 91 5.34 10.26 -18.31
C LYS A 91 6.72 9.71 -17.99
N ILE A 92 7.46 9.21 -18.99
CA ILE A 92 8.83 8.71 -18.82
C ILE A 92 9.74 9.83 -18.31
N LYS A 93 9.65 11.03 -18.90
CA LYS A 93 10.39 12.21 -18.44
C LYS A 93 10.09 12.53 -16.97
N TRP A 94 8.83 12.51 -16.57
CA TRP A 94 8.42 12.74 -15.18
C TRP A 94 9.01 11.69 -14.22
N ILE A 95 8.93 10.40 -14.58
CA ILE A 95 9.49 9.31 -13.74
C ILE A 95 11.00 9.50 -13.57
N LEU A 96 11.72 9.82 -14.65
CA LEU A 96 13.18 9.96 -14.61
C LEU A 96 13.63 11.21 -13.83
N GLN A 97 12.93 12.33 -13.99
CA GLN A 97 13.39 13.63 -13.49
C GLN A 97 12.78 13.99 -12.13
N GLN A 98 11.49 13.70 -11.92
CA GLN A 98 10.72 14.20 -10.78
C GLN A 98 10.41 13.14 -9.73
N ALA A 99 10.28 11.86 -10.11
CA ALA A 99 9.97 10.83 -9.12
C ALA A 99 11.15 10.61 -8.14
N PRO A 100 10.88 10.26 -6.87
CA PRO A 100 11.92 9.94 -5.89
C PRO A 100 12.80 8.78 -6.37
N ARG A 101 14.11 8.86 -6.16
CA ARG A 101 15.10 7.88 -6.67
C ARG A 101 14.74 6.42 -6.38
N GLN A 102 14.29 6.13 -5.17
CA GLN A 102 13.91 4.79 -4.72
C GLN A 102 12.66 4.20 -5.41
N HIS A 103 11.91 5.02 -6.14
CA HIS A 103 10.69 4.61 -6.85
C HIS A 103 10.79 4.79 -8.37
N ARG A 104 11.96 5.12 -8.92
CA ARG A 104 12.17 5.23 -10.37
C ARG A 104 12.26 3.83 -10.98
N THR A 105 11.12 3.16 -11.08
CA THR A 105 10.95 1.90 -11.82
C THR A 105 9.82 2.11 -12.80
N ILE A 106 10.09 1.86 -14.08
CA ILE A 106 9.10 2.01 -15.14
C ILE A 106 8.42 0.65 -15.32
N TYR A 107 7.10 0.62 -15.26
CA TYR A 107 6.34 -0.59 -15.53
C TYR A 107 5.63 -0.46 -16.87
N VAL A 108 5.76 -1.46 -17.74
CA VAL A 108 5.10 -1.48 -19.05
C VAL A 108 4.05 -2.56 -19.03
N ARG A 109 2.80 -2.21 -19.35
CA ARG A 109 1.75 -3.22 -19.47
C ARG A 109 1.97 -4.07 -20.71
N VAL A 110 1.86 -5.38 -20.55
CA VAL A 110 1.88 -6.33 -21.67
C VAL A 110 0.77 -6.00 -22.68
N GLY A 111 1.10 -6.09 -23.96
CA GLY A 111 0.14 -6.00 -25.07
C GLY A 111 -0.60 -7.31 -25.27
N ASP A 112 -1.43 -7.36 -26.32
CA ASP A 112 -2.20 -8.57 -26.66
C ASP A 112 -1.29 -9.65 -27.24
N THR A 113 -0.18 -9.24 -27.86
CA THR A 113 0.82 -10.15 -28.44
C THR A 113 2.20 -9.97 -27.77
N PRO A 114 3.03 -11.04 -27.74
CA PRO A 114 4.39 -10.94 -27.24
C PRO A 114 5.28 -10.03 -28.11
N GLY A 115 5.02 -9.98 -29.42
CA GLY A 115 5.75 -9.09 -30.35
C GLY A 115 5.48 -7.61 -30.05
N GLU A 116 4.22 -7.25 -29.81
CA GLU A 116 3.84 -5.92 -29.36
C GLU A 116 4.48 -5.56 -28.00
N THR A 117 4.48 -6.50 -27.06
CA THR A 117 5.09 -6.28 -25.74
C THR A 117 6.59 -5.97 -25.87
N ALA A 118 7.30 -6.70 -26.73
CA ALA A 118 8.72 -6.45 -27.01
C ALA A 118 8.94 -5.08 -27.65
N ALA A 119 8.12 -4.70 -28.64
CA ALA A 119 8.18 -3.39 -29.29
C ALA A 119 7.92 -2.23 -28.31
N ARG A 120 6.91 -2.35 -27.44
CA ARG A 120 6.62 -1.36 -26.39
C ARG A 120 7.79 -1.22 -25.40
N MET A 121 8.38 -2.34 -24.99
CA MET A 121 9.55 -2.33 -24.09
C MET A 121 10.76 -1.65 -24.75
N GLU A 122 11.01 -1.95 -26.03
CA GLU A 122 12.08 -1.33 -26.81
C GLU A 122 11.88 0.18 -26.95
N ALA A 123 10.67 0.63 -27.34
CA ALA A 123 10.35 2.04 -27.47
C ALA A 123 10.59 2.82 -26.16
N VAL A 124 10.17 2.24 -25.03
CA VAL A 124 10.39 2.81 -23.70
C VAL A 124 11.86 2.86 -23.34
N GLN A 125 12.62 1.81 -23.63
CA GLN A 125 14.05 1.76 -23.37
C GLN A 125 14.81 2.79 -24.21
N GLN A 126 14.52 2.89 -25.50
CA GLN A 126 15.13 3.86 -26.41
C GLN A 126 14.86 5.30 -25.94
N HIS A 127 13.62 5.61 -25.56
CA HIS A 127 13.29 6.95 -25.08
C HIS A 127 13.90 7.26 -23.70
N ALA A 128 13.93 6.28 -22.80
CA ALA A 128 14.58 6.43 -21.50
C ALA A 128 16.08 6.68 -21.64
N LEU A 129 16.75 6.05 -22.61
CA LEU A 129 18.17 6.28 -22.92
C LEU A 129 18.43 7.71 -23.39
N GLN A 130 17.53 8.29 -24.19
CA GLN A 130 17.64 9.68 -24.65
C GLN A 130 17.54 10.68 -23.49
N LEU A 131 16.74 10.35 -22.46
CA LEU A 131 16.48 11.21 -21.31
C LEU A 131 17.48 11.02 -20.16
N ALA A 132 18.15 9.86 -20.09
CA ALA A 132 19.08 9.54 -19.02
C ALA A 132 20.40 10.32 -19.19
N SER A 133 20.49 11.50 -18.60
CA SER A 133 21.74 12.25 -18.46
C SER A 133 22.56 11.67 -17.28
N HIS A 134 23.60 10.90 -17.59
CA HIS A 134 24.63 10.37 -16.67
C HIS A 134 24.20 9.45 -15.50
N ASP A 135 22.91 9.34 -15.19
CA ASP A 135 22.40 8.41 -14.17
C ASP A 135 22.14 7.01 -14.76
N LYS A 136 22.34 5.97 -13.95
CA LYS A 136 22.03 4.58 -14.34
C LYS A 136 20.56 4.48 -14.74
N LEU A 137 20.28 3.89 -15.91
CA LEU A 137 18.92 3.68 -16.40
C LEU A 137 18.10 2.94 -15.33
N PRO A 138 16.90 3.44 -14.95
CA PRO A 138 16.05 2.71 -14.02
C PRO A 138 15.64 1.35 -14.60
N PRO A 139 15.29 0.38 -13.74
CA PRO A 139 14.71 -0.87 -14.20
C PRO A 139 13.39 -0.62 -14.94
N ILE A 140 13.25 -1.25 -16.10
CA ILE A 140 12.03 -1.29 -16.91
C ILE A 140 11.49 -2.71 -16.82
N LEU A 141 10.28 -2.88 -16.28
CA LEU A 141 9.68 -4.18 -16.00
C LEU A 141 8.34 -4.33 -16.70
N GLN A 142 8.07 -5.52 -17.23
CA GLN A 142 6.75 -5.86 -17.76
C GLN A 142 5.76 -6.16 -16.63
N THR A 143 4.49 -5.80 -16.81
CA THR A 143 3.41 -6.12 -15.87
C THR A 143 2.14 -6.54 -16.58
N THR A 144 1.43 -7.50 -16.00
CA THR A 144 0.10 -7.96 -16.43
C THR A 144 -1.03 -7.21 -15.72
N VAL A 145 -0.70 -6.38 -14.73
CA VAL A 145 -1.69 -5.64 -13.95
C VAL A 145 -2.19 -4.47 -14.80
N SER A 146 -3.50 -4.42 -15.04
CA SER A 146 -4.13 -3.29 -15.72
C SER A 146 -4.30 -2.10 -14.79
N SER A 147 -4.30 -0.87 -15.34
CA SER A 147 -4.63 0.31 -14.55
C SER A 147 -6.11 0.22 -14.18
N PRO A 148 -6.48 0.31 -12.89
CA PRO A 148 -7.88 0.35 -12.49
C PRO A 148 -8.56 1.55 -13.17
N GLY A 149 -9.46 1.26 -14.10
CA GLY A 149 -10.33 2.24 -14.70
C GLY A 149 -11.39 2.72 -13.70
N TRP A 150 -12.01 3.85 -14.02
CA TRP A 150 -13.20 4.29 -13.31
C TRP A 150 -14.42 3.92 -14.16
N PRO A 151 -15.38 3.15 -13.63
CA PRO A 151 -16.57 2.83 -14.40
C PRO A 151 -17.32 4.12 -14.68
N ALA A 152 -17.70 4.34 -15.94
CA ALA A 152 -18.34 5.57 -16.39
C ALA A 152 -19.56 5.95 -15.54
N ARG A 153 -20.37 4.96 -15.13
CA ARG A 153 -21.52 5.15 -14.23
C ARG A 153 -21.14 5.82 -12.91
N GLN A 154 -20.00 5.44 -12.33
CA GLN A 154 -19.54 6.01 -11.06
C GLN A 154 -19.09 7.46 -11.24
N VAL A 155 -18.32 7.73 -12.31
CA VAL A 155 -17.87 9.09 -12.65
C VAL A 155 -19.08 10.00 -12.87
N ASP A 156 -20.05 9.54 -13.66
CA ASP A 156 -21.30 10.26 -13.93
C ASP A 156 -22.14 10.47 -12.67
N THR A 157 -22.25 9.47 -11.80
CA THR A 157 -22.97 9.62 -10.52
C THR A 157 -22.31 10.68 -9.63
N ILE A 158 -20.98 10.71 -9.58
CA ILE A 158 -20.23 11.71 -8.80
C ILE A 158 -20.42 13.09 -9.41
N GLY A 159 -20.29 13.22 -10.73
CA GLY A 159 -20.48 14.49 -11.45
C GLY A 159 -21.87 15.09 -11.20
N ARG A 160 -22.92 14.29 -11.37
CA ARG A 160 -24.30 14.73 -11.10
C ARG A 160 -24.52 15.14 -9.64
N LYS A 161 -23.94 14.40 -8.68
CA LYS A 161 -24.02 14.77 -7.25
C LYS A 161 -23.25 16.05 -6.93
N PHE A 162 -22.13 16.28 -7.61
CA PHE A 162 -21.34 17.49 -7.45
C PHE A 162 -22.12 18.70 -7.97
N GLU A 163 -22.66 18.61 -9.19
CA GLU A 163 -23.50 19.64 -9.79
C GLU A 163 -24.74 19.95 -8.94
N SER A 164 -25.43 18.92 -8.44
CA SER A 164 -26.61 19.12 -7.59
C SER A 164 -26.28 19.68 -6.20
N ALA A 165 -25.01 19.67 -5.79
CA ALA A 165 -24.56 20.19 -4.50
C ALA A 165 -23.93 21.58 -4.62
N ILE A 166 -23.69 22.10 -5.83
CA ILE A 166 -23.19 23.46 -6.04
C ILE A 166 -24.33 24.44 -5.68
N PRO A 167 -24.14 25.34 -4.70
CA PRO A 167 -25.13 26.38 -4.43
C PRO A 167 -25.19 27.37 -5.59
N ASP A 168 -26.36 27.97 -5.80
CA ASP A 168 -26.55 28.96 -6.86
C ASP A 168 -25.53 30.10 -6.73
N PRO A 169 -24.84 30.48 -7.83
CA PRO A 169 -23.85 31.53 -7.79
C PRO A 169 -24.51 32.87 -7.45
N VAL A 170 -24.16 33.44 -6.28
CA VAL A 170 -24.65 34.74 -5.84
C VAL A 170 -23.66 35.81 -6.31
N LEU A 171 -24.15 36.78 -7.08
CA LEU A 171 -23.38 37.99 -7.36
C LEU A 171 -23.31 38.86 -6.10
N PRO A 172 -22.16 39.45 -5.76
CA PRO A 172 -22.09 40.44 -4.69
C PRO A 172 -23.02 41.61 -5.01
N ALA A 173 -23.74 42.12 -4.01
CA ALA A 173 -24.65 43.24 -4.19
C ALA A 173 -23.90 44.42 -4.82
N SER A 174 -24.44 44.97 -5.92
CA SER A 174 -23.89 46.18 -6.53
C SER A 174 -24.07 47.34 -5.57
N SER A 175 -22.98 47.88 -5.02
CA SER A 175 -22.96 49.15 -4.28
C SER A 175 -23.21 50.30 -5.26
N GLY A 176 -24.47 50.46 -5.67
CA GLY A 176 -24.94 51.56 -6.51
C GLY A 176 -25.45 52.70 -5.65
N ASP A 177 -24.57 53.38 -4.93
CA ASP A 177 -24.82 54.74 -4.44
C ASP A 177 -24.68 55.71 -5.63
N GLY A 178 -25.69 55.68 -6.49
CA GLY A 178 -25.90 56.61 -7.59
C GLY A 178 -26.99 57.60 -7.22
N GLU A 179 -26.69 58.49 -6.27
CA GLU A 179 -27.54 59.61 -5.88
C GLU A 179 -27.68 60.56 -7.09
N SER A 180 -28.79 60.42 -7.81
CA SER A 180 -29.18 61.36 -8.86
C SER A 180 -29.85 62.57 -8.21
N SER A 181 -29.06 63.62 -7.99
CA SER A 181 -29.57 64.94 -7.61
C SER A 181 -30.30 65.57 -8.80
N GLN A 182 -31.53 66.01 -8.56
CA GLN A 182 -32.29 66.97 -9.36
C GLN A 182 -31.75 68.40 -9.15
#